data_AF-A0A954GS12-F1
#
_entry.id   AF-A0A954GS12-F1
#
_cell.length_a   1.000
_cell.length_b   1.000
_cell.length_c   1.000
_cell.angle_alpha   90.00
_cell.angle_beta   90.00
_cell.angle_gamma   90.00
#
_symmetry.space_group_name_H-M   'P 1'
#
loop_
_entity.id
_entity.type
_entity.pdbx_description
1 polymer ?
#
loop_
_entity_poly.entity_id
_entity_poly.type
_entity_poly.pdbx_seq_one_letter_code
_entity_poly.pdbx_strand_id
1 'polypeptide(L)'
;MVLWTYFGTFRFGDSIVDGQVAETGLFHMIQRGDDGNVQMFGNTDEVQITDAHGHALTDSEGNNRTIPYYLLIVAGVGVFAGCVGKSAQFPLQTWLPDAMEGPTPVSALVHSATMVAAGVYLVGRFYPMFVAEVLLTIAYTGCITLFLAATIAVVATDIKKVLAYSTISQLGYMMLAIGVGGWLAGLFHLITHAFFKSLMFLCSGSVIHGCHHEQEMTKMGGLYKKMPITCWTMWIGVVAISGLAIPITLPYIGAISFSGFHSKDAIIASSLSFSTLNPTHSLLFFIPLITAGITAFYMHRMWFMTFFGKPKDHHVHDHAHESPWVMCGPLLALSFFAAFCAVGGESGPLANLLLTSEPTHVAGGIQAAGELGLTLPSHHEIHECHSQAGMMALLAALMGTVVAYLFYCKQAVDPALVKARFESAHRFLKSKWQFDEIYDAMFTRPVHVIAKWCTGFDREGLDRFLHSCASLAVGIAQWDRKFDEAVVDRIVNVFGEVTYAAGRTLKGVQTGRLRQYVMFIAAAVVCLFVVLFLFLPR
;
A
#
# COMPACT_ATOMS: atom_id res chain seq x y z
N MET A 1 6.43 -14.96 -2.26
CA MET A 1 7.62 -15.48 -1.55
C MET A 1 8.20 -16.75 -2.18
N VAL A 2 7.40 -17.78 -2.51
CA VAL A 2 7.90 -19.01 -3.15
C VAL A 2 8.60 -18.75 -4.50
N LEU A 3 8.03 -17.91 -5.38
CA LEU A 3 8.69 -17.45 -6.61
C LEU A 3 10.07 -16.80 -6.34
N TRP A 4 10.16 -15.94 -5.32
CA TRP A 4 11.41 -15.22 -4.98
C TRP A 4 12.48 -16.07 -4.31
N THR A 5 12.09 -17.19 -3.70
CA THR A 5 13.04 -18.16 -3.13
C THR A 5 13.68 -18.99 -4.26
N TYR A 6 12.99 -19.13 -5.39
CA TYR A 6 13.48 -19.83 -6.59
C TYR A 6 14.44 -18.98 -7.44
N PHE A 7 14.25 -17.66 -7.51
CA PHE A 7 15.02 -16.76 -8.39
C PHE A 7 16.24 -16.08 -7.74
N GLY A 8 16.48 -16.30 -6.44
CA GLY A 8 17.61 -15.70 -5.73
C GLY A 8 17.41 -14.22 -5.41
N THR A 9 17.99 -13.79 -4.29
CA THR A 9 17.97 -12.40 -3.83
C THR A 9 18.93 -11.55 -4.67
N PHE A 10 18.41 -10.51 -5.33
CA PHE A 10 19.19 -9.45 -5.95
C PHE A 10 20.25 -8.92 -4.95
N ARG A 11 21.53 -8.91 -5.33
CA ARG A 11 22.65 -8.61 -4.41
C ARG A 11 23.53 -7.51 -5.04
N PHE A 12 23.66 -6.39 -4.35
CA PHE A 12 23.96 -5.09 -4.97
C PHE A 12 25.48 -4.81 -4.93
N GLY A 13 26.08 -4.49 -6.09
CA GLY A 13 27.49 -4.10 -6.24
C GLY A 13 27.76 -3.49 -7.64
N ASP A 14 28.82 -2.70 -7.76
CA ASP A 14 29.10 -1.81 -8.93
C ASP A 14 29.28 -2.56 -10.27
N SER A 15 28.89 -1.94 -11.40
CA SER A 15 29.04 -2.49 -12.76
C SER A 15 29.83 -1.56 -13.70
N ILE A 16 30.64 -2.18 -14.56
CA ILE A 16 31.52 -1.55 -15.57
C ILE A 16 30.88 -1.77 -16.95
N VAL A 17 30.78 -0.72 -17.77
CA VAL A 17 30.31 -0.79 -19.17
C VAL A 17 31.43 -0.22 -20.05
N ASP A 18 31.85 -0.94 -21.09
CA ASP A 18 32.94 -0.58 -22.01
C ASP A 18 34.28 -0.20 -21.33
N GLY A 19 34.62 -0.89 -20.23
CA GLY A 19 35.87 -0.64 -19.50
C GLY A 19 35.87 0.68 -18.71
N GLN A 20 34.75 1.40 -18.65
CA GLN A 20 34.56 2.54 -17.76
C GLN A 20 33.48 2.25 -16.72
N VAL A 21 33.68 2.75 -15.51
CA VAL A 21 32.64 2.72 -14.47
C VAL A 21 31.52 3.65 -14.94
N ALA A 22 30.38 3.08 -15.35
CA ALA A 22 29.24 3.88 -15.76
C ALA A 22 28.73 4.68 -14.56
N GLU A 23 28.55 6.00 -14.71
CA GLU A 23 27.90 6.81 -13.67
C GLU A 23 26.46 6.32 -13.50
N THR A 24 26.17 5.81 -12.30
CA THR A 24 24.90 5.17 -11.98
C THR A 24 23.76 6.20 -11.95
N GLY A 25 22.73 6.02 -12.79
CA GLY A 25 21.48 6.80 -12.72
C GLY A 25 20.66 6.53 -11.45
N LEU A 26 19.70 7.41 -11.13
CA LEU A 26 18.93 7.39 -9.86
C LEU A 26 18.19 6.07 -9.61
N PHE A 27 17.86 5.35 -10.67
CA PHE A 27 17.10 4.11 -10.62
C PHE A 27 17.78 2.99 -11.41
N HIS A 28 19.10 3.04 -11.60
CA HIS A 28 19.80 2.03 -12.38
C HIS A 28 19.58 0.63 -11.79
N MET A 29 19.20 -0.34 -12.63
CA MET A 29 19.27 -1.76 -12.27
C MET A 29 20.71 -2.20 -12.46
N ILE A 30 21.36 -2.63 -11.38
CA ILE A 30 22.63 -3.33 -11.48
C ILE A 30 22.34 -4.64 -12.22
N GLN A 31 22.64 -4.69 -13.53
CA GLN A 31 22.63 -5.92 -14.30
C GLN A 31 23.69 -6.85 -13.72
N ARG A 32 23.23 -7.94 -13.11
CA ARG A 32 24.10 -9.01 -12.63
C ARG A 32 24.36 -9.98 -13.78
N GLY A 33 25.37 -9.65 -14.58
CA GLY A 33 25.79 -10.48 -15.69
C GLY A 33 24.90 -10.37 -16.93
N ASP A 34 25.28 -11.13 -17.95
CA ASP A 34 24.68 -11.12 -19.28
C ASP A 34 23.29 -11.77 -19.32
N ASP A 35 22.64 -12.11 -18.21
CA ASP A 35 21.40 -12.90 -18.19
C ASP A 35 20.18 -12.06 -17.76
N GLY A 36 19.06 -12.15 -18.49
CA GLY A 36 17.73 -11.87 -17.92
C GLY A 36 16.83 -10.85 -18.60
N ASN A 37 16.78 -10.82 -19.94
CA ASN A 37 15.65 -10.20 -20.64
C ASN A 37 14.50 -11.20 -20.76
N VAL A 38 13.26 -10.74 -20.57
CA VAL A 38 12.07 -11.56 -20.82
C VAL A 38 11.57 -11.17 -22.21
N GLN A 39 11.69 -12.08 -23.19
CA GLN A 39 11.22 -11.83 -24.55
C GLN A 39 9.98 -12.69 -24.82
N MET A 40 8.90 -12.01 -25.18
CA MET A 40 7.64 -12.61 -25.61
C MET A 40 7.80 -13.07 -27.06
N PHE A 41 7.92 -14.39 -27.28
CA PHE A 41 7.92 -14.96 -28.62
C PHE A 41 6.52 -15.49 -28.97
N GLY A 42 5.78 -14.75 -29.80
CA GLY A 42 4.59 -15.26 -30.47
C GLY A 42 3.43 -15.69 -29.57
N ASN A 43 2.45 -16.34 -30.20
CA ASN A 43 1.14 -16.66 -29.63
C ASN A 43 1.17 -17.97 -28.80
N THR A 44 2.11 -18.07 -27.86
CA THR A 44 2.30 -19.26 -27.02
C THR A 44 2.03 -18.94 -25.55
N ASP A 45 1.42 -19.89 -24.84
CA ASP A 45 1.14 -19.86 -23.39
C ASP A 45 2.40 -19.75 -22.50
N GLU A 46 3.58 -19.59 -23.10
CA GLU A 46 4.89 -19.65 -22.48
C GLU A 46 5.79 -18.50 -22.95
N VAL A 47 6.51 -17.91 -21.99
CA VAL A 47 7.42 -16.79 -22.18
C VAL A 47 8.85 -17.25 -21.99
N GLN A 48 9.72 -16.95 -22.94
CA GLN A 48 11.10 -17.40 -22.92
C GLN A 48 12.00 -16.39 -22.21
N ILE A 49 12.89 -16.90 -21.36
CA ILE A 49 13.91 -16.08 -20.71
C ILE A 49 15.14 -16.03 -21.61
N THR A 50 15.59 -14.83 -21.95
CA THR A 50 16.77 -14.59 -22.77
C THR A 50 17.88 -13.90 -21.98
N ASP A 51 19.09 -13.98 -22.52
CA ASP A 51 20.25 -13.22 -22.08
C ASP A 51 20.15 -11.75 -22.59
N ALA A 52 21.09 -10.90 -22.21
CA ALA A 52 21.20 -9.49 -22.60
C ALA A 52 21.41 -9.33 -24.11
N HIS A 53 21.89 -10.38 -24.78
CA HIS A 53 22.13 -10.45 -26.22
C HIS A 53 20.98 -11.09 -27.00
N GLY A 54 19.91 -11.52 -26.33
CA GLY A 54 18.71 -12.13 -26.93
C GLY A 54 18.80 -13.64 -27.15
N HIS A 55 19.82 -14.34 -26.63
CA HIS A 55 19.86 -15.80 -26.68
C HIS A 55 19.00 -16.42 -25.60
N ALA A 56 18.33 -17.52 -25.92
CA ALA A 56 17.56 -18.31 -24.98
C ALA A 56 18.43 -18.89 -23.84
N LEU A 57 18.04 -18.65 -22.58
CA LEU A 57 18.62 -19.36 -21.46
C LEU A 57 18.12 -20.79 -21.46
N THR A 58 19.03 -21.76 -21.37
CA THR A 58 18.70 -23.19 -21.31
C THR A 58 18.83 -23.75 -19.89
N ASP A 59 18.10 -24.82 -19.60
CA ASP A 59 18.25 -25.63 -18.39
C ASP A 59 19.45 -26.59 -18.51
N SER A 60 19.73 -27.35 -17.45
CA SER A 60 20.83 -28.35 -17.44
C SER A 60 20.62 -29.50 -18.43
N GLU A 61 19.43 -29.63 -19.01
CA GLU A 61 19.05 -30.65 -19.99
C GLU A 61 19.04 -30.09 -21.44
N GLY A 62 19.30 -28.79 -21.62
CA GLY A 62 19.33 -28.11 -22.91
C GLY A 62 17.97 -27.58 -23.38
N ASN A 63 16.92 -27.63 -22.55
CA ASN A 63 15.61 -27.05 -22.88
C ASN A 63 15.61 -25.55 -22.59
N ASN A 64 14.87 -24.77 -23.38
CA ASN A 64 14.69 -23.35 -23.13
C ASN A 64 13.95 -23.14 -21.80
N ARG A 65 14.45 -22.22 -20.97
CA ARG A 65 13.76 -21.80 -19.75
C ARG A 65 12.54 -20.96 -20.14
N THR A 66 11.36 -21.53 -19.93
CA THR A 66 10.09 -20.85 -20.17
C THR A 66 9.33 -20.60 -18.87
N ILE A 67 8.51 -19.56 -18.86
CA ILE A 67 7.58 -19.21 -17.79
C ILE A 67 6.17 -19.19 -18.38
N PRO A 68 5.20 -19.89 -17.78
CA PRO A 68 3.81 -19.81 -18.24
C PRO A 68 3.28 -18.36 -18.17
N TYR A 69 2.64 -17.89 -19.22
CA TYR A 69 2.17 -16.51 -19.36
C TYR A 69 1.22 -16.09 -18.24
N TYR A 70 0.27 -16.96 -17.91
CA TYR A 70 -0.70 -16.71 -16.83
C TYR A 70 -0.02 -16.49 -15.47
N LEU A 71 1.14 -17.10 -15.23
CA LEU A 71 1.86 -16.96 -13.98
C LEU A 71 2.47 -15.55 -13.86
N LEU A 72 2.91 -14.97 -14.97
CA LEU A 72 3.37 -13.58 -15.04
C LEU A 72 2.21 -12.61 -14.83
N ILE A 73 1.02 -12.88 -15.37
CA ILE A 73 -0.18 -12.09 -15.09
C ILE A 73 -0.49 -12.12 -13.58
N VAL A 74 -0.59 -13.31 -12.99
CA VAL A 74 -0.93 -13.46 -11.56
C VAL A 74 0.14 -12.83 -10.67
N ALA A 75 1.43 -13.02 -10.97
CA ALA A 75 2.52 -12.40 -10.24
C ALA A 75 2.50 -10.87 -10.38
N GLY A 76 2.29 -10.35 -11.59
CA GLY A 76 2.21 -8.93 -11.89
C GLY A 76 1.05 -8.25 -11.18
N VAL A 77 -0.15 -8.83 -11.26
CA VAL A 77 -1.34 -8.35 -10.51
C VAL A 77 -1.10 -8.44 -9.00
N GLY A 78 -0.45 -9.50 -8.51
CA GLY A 78 -0.12 -9.65 -7.10
C GLY A 78 0.83 -8.56 -6.57
N VAL A 79 1.88 -8.22 -7.34
CA VAL A 79 2.77 -7.09 -7.01
C VAL A 79 2.00 -5.77 -7.07
N PHE A 80 1.20 -5.58 -8.13
CA PHE A 80 0.40 -4.37 -8.30
C PHE A 80 -0.64 -4.18 -7.18
N ALA A 81 -1.24 -5.25 -6.66
CA ALA A 81 -2.17 -5.16 -5.52
C ALA A 81 -1.49 -4.56 -4.27
N GLY A 82 -0.21 -4.84 -4.05
CA GLY A 82 0.59 -4.17 -3.01
C GLY A 82 0.77 -2.68 -3.30
N CYS A 83 1.03 -2.31 -4.55
CA CYS A 83 1.13 -0.92 -4.99
C CYS A 83 -0.18 -0.15 -4.83
N VAL A 84 -1.33 -0.79 -5.12
CA VAL A 84 -2.68 -0.19 -4.99
C VAL A 84 -2.92 0.29 -3.57
N GLY A 85 -2.59 -0.52 -2.55
CA GLY A 85 -2.73 -0.13 -1.16
C GLY A 85 -1.83 1.03 -0.74
N LYS A 86 -0.55 1.02 -1.15
CA LYS A 86 0.43 2.04 -0.77
C LYS A 86 0.21 3.39 -1.46
N SER A 87 -0.16 3.37 -2.73
CA SER A 87 -0.41 4.58 -3.52
C SER A 87 -1.88 5.03 -3.49
N ALA A 88 -2.68 4.51 -2.55
CA ALA A 88 -4.08 4.87 -2.35
C ALA A 88 -4.89 4.84 -3.66
N GLN A 89 -4.68 3.80 -4.46
CA GLN A 89 -5.40 3.61 -5.73
C GLN A 89 -6.74 2.92 -5.48
N PHE A 90 -7.66 3.05 -6.43
CA PHE A 90 -8.88 2.27 -6.46
C PHE A 90 -8.58 0.78 -6.41
N PRO A 91 -9.20 0.01 -5.49
CA PRO A 91 -10.28 0.40 -4.57
C PRO A 91 -9.82 0.83 -3.16
N LEU A 92 -8.52 0.76 -2.82
CA LEU A 92 -7.96 0.97 -1.48
C LEU A 92 -7.60 2.44 -1.16
N GLN A 93 -8.35 3.43 -1.67
CA GLN A 93 -8.04 4.86 -1.51
C GLN A 93 -8.51 5.51 -0.19
N THR A 94 -9.38 4.84 0.58
CA THR A 94 -10.16 5.44 1.68
C THR A 94 -9.34 5.95 2.86
N TRP A 95 -8.14 5.41 3.10
CA TRP A 95 -7.32 5.74 4.26
C TRP A 95 -6.59 7.09 4.15
N LEU A 96 -6.30 7.56 2.93
CA LEU A 96 -5.44 8.74 2.74
C LEU A 96 -6.07 10.05 3.24
N PRO A 97 -7.37 10.33 3.01
CA PRO A 97 -8.02 11.52 3.55
C PRO A 97 -8.04 11.55 5.09
N ASP A 98 -8.17 10.39 5.72
CA ASP A 98 -8.21 10.27 7.19
C ASP A 98 -6.81 10.40 7.80
N ALA A 99 -5.76 10.08 7.04
CA ALA A 99 -4.38 10.36 7.44
C ALA A 99 -4.08 11.86 7.60
N MET A 100 -4.96 12.75 7.10
CA MET A 100 -4.84 14.20 7.28
C MET A 100 -5.14 14.68 8.69
N GLU A 101 -5.66 13.83 9.58
CA GLU A 101 -5.76 14.16 11.01
C GLU A 101 -4.37 14.32 11.67
N GLY A 102 -3.32 13.79 11.03
CA GLY A 102 -1.95 13.93 11.50
C GLY A 102 -1.36 15.36 11.40
N PRO A 103 -0.20 15.60 12.04
CA PRO A 103 0.52 16.86 11.94
C PRO A 103 0.94 17.17 10.52
N THR A 104 0.80 18.43 10.09
CA THR A 104 1.04 18.82 8.70
C THR A 104 2.46 18.52 8.16
N PRO A 105 3.55 18.65 8.93
CA PRO A 105 4.87 18.22 8.46
C PRO A 105 4.96 16.72 8.13
N VAL A 106 4.23 15.88 8.88
CA VAL A 106 4.13 14.44 8.61
C VAL A 106 3.36 14.23 7.31
N SER A 107 2.25 14.95 7.12
CA SER A 107 1.49 14.90 5.87
C SER A 107 2.35 15.30 4.65
N ALA A 108 3.17 16.33 4.77
CA ALA A 108 4.09 16.75 3.70
C ALA A 108 5.07 15.62 3.33
N LEU A 109 5.69 14.94 4.30
CA LEU A 109 6.64 13.87 4.05
C LEU A 109 5.98 12.59 3.50
N VAL A 110 4.88 12.16 4.13
CA VAL A 110 4.19 10.89 3.86
C VAL A 110 3.48 10.92 2.51
N HIS A 111 2.81 12.03 2.18
CA HIS A 111 1.96 12.14 0.99
C HIS A 111 2.66 12.75 -0.22
N SER A 112 3.89 13.23 -0.08
CA SER A 112 4.66 13.79 -1.20
C SER A 112 5.82 12.90 -1.63
N ALA A 113 6.59 12.34 -0.68
CA ALA A 113 7.87 11.71 -0.99
C ALA A 113 7.98 10.21 -0.64
N THR A 114 7.31 9.74 0.42
CA THR A 114 7.63 8.40 0.99
C THR A 114 6.54 7.37 0.78
N MET A 115 5.45 7.42 1.55
CA MET A 115 4.49 6.32 1.64
C MET A 115 3.75 6.08 0.33
N VAL A 116 3.26 7.16 -0.28
CA VAL A 116 2.45 7.04 -1.51
C VAL A 116 3.28 6.90 -2.77
N ALA A 117 4.50 7.43 -2.76
CA ALA A 117 5.45 7.33 -3.87
C ALA A 117 6.01 5.91 -4.01
N ALA A 118 6.13 5.18 -2.90
CA ALA A 118 6.67 3.82 -2.88
C ALA A 118 5.92 2.86 -3.81
N GLY A 119 4.59 2.99 -3.94
CA GLY A 119 3.82 2.14 -4.86
C GLY A 119 4.11 2.47 -6.34
N VAL A 120 4.15 3.75 -6.72
CA VAL A 120 4.51 4.18 -8.09
C VAL A 120 5.95 3.76 -8.42
N TYR A 121 6.88 3.97 -7.49
CA TYR A 121 8.26 3.55 -7.63
C TYR A 121 8.38 2.03 -7.83
N LEU A 122 7.65 1.24 -7.05
CA LEU A 122 7.65 -0.23 -7.19
C LEU A 122 7.12 -0.67 -8.55
N VAL A 123 6.05 -0.03 -9.07
CA VAL A 123 5.56 -0.29 -10.43
C VAL A 123 6.62 0.07 -11.47
N GLY A 124 7.24 1.25 -11.38
CA GLY A 124 8.31 1.64 -12.30
C GLY A 124 9.52 0.70 -12.25
N ARG A 125 9.84 0.14 -11.08
CA ARG A 125 10.94 -0.80 -10.89
C ARG A 125 10.64 -2.20 -11.42
N PHE A 126 9.40 -2.67 -11.24
CA PHE A 126 8.93 -3.97 -11.73
C PHE A 126 8.40 -3.93 -13.16
N TYR A 127 8.47 -2.77 -13.82
CA TYR A 127 7.99 -2.58 -15.19
C TYR A 127 8.43 -3.68 -16.17
N PRO A 128 9.71 -4.13 -16.21
CA PRO A 128 10.14 -5.17 -17.13
C PRO A 128 9.45 -6.53 -16.96
N MET A 129 8.84 -6.77 -15.80
CA MET A 129 8.13 -8.00 -15.49
C MET A 129 6.65 -7.93 -15.87
N PHE A 130 6.11 -6.74 -16.12
CA PHE A 130 4.70 -6.56 -16.38
C PHE A 130 4.38 -6.83 -17.85
N VAL A 131 3.47 -7.78 -18.05
CA VAL A 131 2.87 -8.08 -19.34
C VAL A 131 1.74 -7.08 -19.66
N ALA A 132 1.28 -7.06 -20.91
CA ALA A 132 0.37 -6.04 -21.42
C ALA A 132 -0.96 -5.95 -20.64
N GLU A 133 -1.52 -7.08 -20.21
CA GLU A 133 -2.76 -7.14 -19.41
C GLU A 133 -2.57 -6.51 -18.03
N VAL A 134 -1.39 -6.69 -17.43
CA VAL A 134 -1.05 -6.10 -16.13
C VAL A 134 -0.89 -4.59 -16.29
N LEU A 135 -0.19 -4.13 -17.33
CA LEU A 135 -0.04 -2.70 -17.64
C LEU A 135 -1.39 -2.04 -17.93
N LEU A 136 -2.27 -2.69 -18.69
CA LEU A 136 -3.63 -2.20 -18.94
C LEU A 136 -4.45 -2.12 -17.63
N THR A 137 -4.31 -3.10 -16.74
CA THR A 137 -4.93 -3.09 -15.42
C THR A 137 -4.43 -1.91 -14.58
N ILE A 138 -3.12 -1.64 -14.60
CA ILE A 138 -2.51 -0.47 -13.97
C ILE A 138 -3.12 0.82 -14.55
N ALA A 139 -3.22 0.91 -15.88
CA ALA A 139 -3.73 2.09 -16.57
C ALA A 139 -5.18 2.41 -16.18
N TYR A 140 -6.07 1.42 -16.22
CA TYR A 140 -7.47 1.60 -15.83
C TYR A 140 -7.63 1.92 -14.35
N THR A 141 -6.86 1.27 -13.48
CA THR A 141 -6.87 1.54 -12.05
C THR A 141 -6.45 2.99 -11.77
N GLY A 142 -5.40 3.48 -12.43
CA GLY A 142 -4.97 4.88 -12.36
C GLY A 142 -6.02 5.85 -12.88
N CYS A 143 -6.66 5.53 -14.02
CA CYS A 143 -7.71 6.32 -14.65
C CYS A 143 -8.97 6.49 -13.76
N ILE A 144 -9.42 5.40 -13.13
CA ILE A 144 -10.56 5.43 -12.20
C ILE A 144 -10.19 6.25 -10.96
N THR A 145 -8.98 6.01 -10.42
CA THR A 145 -8.48 6.70 -9.22
C THR A 145 -8.39 8.21 -9.44
N LEU A 146 -7.82 8.64 -10.58
CA LEU A 146 -7.59 10.06 -10.84
C LEU A 146 -8.91 10.84 -10.94
N PHE A 147 -9.92 10.25 -11.57
CA PHE A 147 -11.22 10.87 -11.77
C PHE A 147 -12.03 10.91 -10.47
N LEU A 148 -12.10 9.79 -9.75
CA LEU A 148 -12.82 9.69 -8.48
C LEU A 148 -12.27 10.72 -7.48
N ALA A 149 -10.97 10.78 -7.30
CA ALA A 149 -10.36 11.69 -6.34
C ALA A 149 -10.53 13.17 -6.73
N ALA A 150 -10.41 13.49 -8.02
CA ALA A 150 -10.59 14.86 -8.51
C ALA A 150 -12.02 15.38 -8.28
N THR A 151 -13.03 14.54 -8.51
CA THR A 151 -14.43 14.94 -8.27
C THR A 151 -14.73 15.15 -6.78
N ILE A 152 -14.16 14.36 -5.88
CA ILE A 152 -14.30 14.59 -4.42
C ILE A 152 -13.58 15.88 -3.99
N ALA A 153 -12.38 16.14 -4.55
CA ALA A 153 -11.62 17.35 -4.27
C ALA A 153 -12.37 18.64 -4.67
N VAL A 154 -13.35 18.59 -5.58
CA VAL A 154 -14.19 19.74 -5.96
C VAL A 154 -15.06 20.25 -4.80
N VAL A 155 -15.51 19.37 -3.91
CA VAL A 155 -16.47 19.70 -2.83
C VAL A 155 -15.84 19.70 -1.44
N ALA A 156 -14.60 19.24 -1.29
CA ALA A 156 -13.89 19.25 -0.02
C ALA A 156 -13.64 20.69 0.49
N THR A 157 -13.91 20.93 1.78
CA THR A 157 -13.83 22.26 2.42
C THR A 157 -12.60 22.45 3.29
N ASP A 158 -12.05 21.34 3.82
CA ASP A 158 -10.80 21.29 4.57
C ASP A 158 -9.59 21.38 3.61
N ILE A 159 -8.68 22.31 3.91
CA ILE A 159 -7.51 22.58 3.07
C ILE A 159 -6.57 21.38 2.92
N LYS A 160 -6.34 20.57 3.97
CA LYS A 160 -5.51 19.37 3.91
C LYS A 160 -6.21 18.25 3.15
N LYS A 161 -7.53 18.08 3.31
CA LYS A 161 -8.29 17.07 2.58
C LYS A 161 -8.33 17.35 1.07
N VAL A 162 -8.40 18.62 0.65
CA VAL A 162 -8.23 18.98 -0.78
C VAL A 162 -6.85 18.56 -1.30
N LEU A 163 -5.80 18.79 -0.52
CA LEU A 163 -4.44 18.38 -0.88
C LEU A 163 -4.26 16.85 -0.92
N ALA A 164 -4.93 16.12 -0.02
CA ALA A 164 -4.94 14.67 0.01
C ALA A 164 -5.59 14.06 -1.24
N TYR A 165 -6.82 14.48 -1.57
CA TYR A 165 -7.50 13.98 -2.76
C TYR A 165 -6.79 14.36 -4.05
N SER A 166 -6.18 15.53 -4.09
CA SER A 166 -5.36 15.89 -5.25
C SER A 166 -4.09 15.04 -5.34
N THR A 167 -3.52 14.56 -4.22
CA THR A 167 -2.43 13.57 -4.25
C THR A 167 -2.90 12.23 -4.80
N ILE A 168 -4.05 11.72 -4.35
CA ILE A 168 -4.66 10.48 -4.91
C ILE A 168 -4.81 10.64 -6.43
N SER A 169 -5.29 11.81 -6.86
CA SER A 169 -5.49 12.10 -8.27
C SER A 169 -4.18 12.10 -9.08
N GLN A 170 -3.12 12.77 -8.59
CA GLN A 170 -1.81 12.79 -9.27
C GLN A 170 -1.12 11.42 -9.28
N LEU A 171 -1.27 10.62 -8.23
CA LEU A 171 -0.75 9.24 -8.24
C LEU A 171 -1.50 8.38 -9.28
N GLY A 172 -2.81 8.61 -9.44
CA GLY A 172 -3.58 8.00 -10.52
C GLY A 172 -3.07 8.38 -11.90
N TYR A 173 -2.66 9.64 -12.13
CA TYR A 173 -1.97 10.05 -13.36
C TYR A 173 -0.65 9.30 -13.56
N MET A 174 0.16 9.14 -12.52
CA MET A 174 1.44 8.43 -12.61
C MET A 174 1.24 6.94 -12.94
N MET A 175 0.27 6.29 -12.29
CA MET A 175 -0.07 4.90 -12.59
C MET A 175 -0.61 4.75 -14.01
N LEU A 176 -1.50 5.66 -14.44
CA LEU A 176 -2.00 5.70 -15.82
C LEU A 176 -0.84 5.81 -16.81
N ALA A 177 0.06 6.78 -16.60
CA ALA A 177 1.21 7.01 -17.48
C ALA A 177 2.06 5.76 -17.65
N ILE A 178 2.43 5.11 -16.54
CA ILE A 178 3.23 3.88 -16.59
C ILE A 178 2.43 2.77 -17.30
N GLY A 179 1.14 2.61 -16.99
CA GLY A 179 0.31 1.57 -17.60
C GLY A 179 0.09 1.71 -19.12
N VAL A 180 0.16 2.93 -19.67
CA VAL A 180 0.02 3.18 -21.12
C VAL A 180 1.36 3.22 -21.86
N GLY A 181 2.47 2.84 -21.20
CA GLY A 181 3.81 2.83 -21.79
C GLY A 181 4.66 4.08 -21.53
N GLY A 182 4.10 5.11 -20.89
CA GLY A 182 4.78 6.34 -20.50
C GLY A 182 5.60 6.20 -19.21
N TRP A 183 6.56 5.27 -19.18
CA TRP A 183 7.40 5.01 -17.98
C TRP A 183 8.14 6.27 -17.51
N LEU A 184 8.80 6.97 -18.43
CA LEU A 184 9.51 8.22 -18.15
C LEU A 184 8.53 9.28 -17.60
N ALA A 185 7.39 9.47 -18.25
CA ALA A 185 6.40 10.47 -17.86
C ALA A 185 5.89 10.25 -16.42
N GLY A 186 5.60 9.00 -16.05
CA GLY A 186 5.15 8.65 -14.70
C GLY A 186 6.17 8.94 -13.60
N LEU A 187 7.44 8.52 -13.80
CA LEU A 187 8.50 8.74 -12.81
C LEU A 187 8.99 10.19 -12.78
N PHE A 188 9.00 10.86 -13.93
CA PHE A 188 9.31 12.28 -14.01
C PHE A 188 8.27 13.11 -13.25
N HIS A 189 6.98 12.79 -13.42
CA HIS A 189 5.93 13.43 -12.64
C HIS A 189 6.03 13.11 -11.14
N LEU A 190 6.41 11.89 -10.76
CA LEU A 190 6.63 11.52 -9.36
C LEU A 190 7.61 12.47 -8.64
N ILE A 191 8.74 12.79 -9.28
CA ILE A 191 9.76 13.68 -8.69
C ILE A 191 9.26 15.12 -8.59
N THR A 192 8.72 15.66 -9.70
CA THR A 192 8.19 17.04 -9.69
C THR A 192 7.07 17.19 -8.65
N HIS A 193 6.22 16.17 -8.54
CA HIS A 193 5.13 16.08 -7.56
C HIS A 193 5.62 16.11 -6.13
N ALA A 194 6.70 15.41 -5.80
CA ALA A 194 7.27 15.45 -4.45
C ALA A 194 7.60 16.89 -4.02
N PHE A 195 8.16 17.72 -4.90
CA PHE A 195 8.48 19.11 -4.60
C PHE A 195 7.24 19.99 -4.44
N PHE A 196 6.36 20.03 -5.44
CA PHE A 196 5.20 20.94 -5.38
C PHE A 196 4.16 20.50 -4.34
N LYS A 197 4.02 19.21 -4.04
CA LYS A 197 3.16 18.77 -2.94
C LYS A 197 3.73 19.05 -1.57
N SER A 198 5.02 18.82 -1.36
CA SER A 198 5.66 19.15 -0.09
C SER A 198 5.49 20.64 0.20
N LEU A 199 5.69 21.47 -0.82
CA LEU A 199 5.44 22.90 -0.77
C LEU A 199 4.01 23.21 -0.33
N MET A 200 3.00 22.67 -1.02
CA MET A 200 1.61 23.00 -0.73
C MET A 200 1.12 22.46 0.63
N PHE A 201 1.57 21.28 1.06
CA PHE A 201 1.27 20.79 2.40
C PHE A 201 1.93 21.66 3.48
N LEU A 202 3.19 22.07 3.31
CA LEU A 202 3.82 22.97 4.27
C LEU A 202 3.19 24.37 4.26
N CYS A 203 2.78 24.88 3.09
CA CYS A 203 2.03 26.14 2.99
C CYS A 203 0.67 26.04 3.70
N SER A 204 -0.06 24.93 3.56
CA SER A 204 -1.31 24.76 4.30
C SER A 204 -1.05 24.65 5.81
N GLY A 205 0.07 24.05 6.22
CA GLY A 205 0.53 24.05 7.60
C GLY A 205 0.80 25.45 8.14
N SER A 206 1.44 26.31 7.33
CA SER A 206 1.63 27.73 7.63
C SER A 206 0.28 28.45 7.81
N VAL A 207 -0.67 28.26 6.89
CA VAL A 207 -2.03 28.85 6.98
C VAL A 207 -2.74 28.39 8.27
N ILE A 208 -2.73 27.09 8.55
CA ILE A 208 -3.38 26.52 9.74
C ILE A 208 -2.75 27.07 11.02
N HIS A 209 -1.42 27.20 11.06
CA HIS A 209 -0.72 27.78 12.20
C HIS A 209 -1.08 29.27 12.39
N GLY A 210 -1.01 30.06 11.32
CA GLY A 210 -1.35 31.48 11.32
C GLY A 210 -2.82 31.75 11.64
N CYS A 211 -3.73 30.83 11.34
CA CYS A 211 -5.17 30.93 11.62
C CYS A 211 -5.61 30.19 12.90
N HIS A 212 -4.73 30.02 13.89
CA HIS A 212 -5.05 29.38 15.19
C HIS A 212 -5.70 27.99 15.07
N HIS A 213 -5.13 27.13 14.23
CA HIS A 213 -5.58 25.76 13.97
C HIS A 213 -6.88 25.61 13.18
N GLU A 214 -7.39 26.69 12.58
CA GLU A 214 -8.53 26.59 11.65
C GLU A 214 -8.12 25.94 10.33
N GLN A 215 -8.88 24.94 9.88
CA GLN A 215 -8.58 24.15 8.67
C GLN A 215 -9.64 24.35 7.56
N GLU A 216 -10.82 24.84 7.92
CA GLU A 216 -11.93 25.01 6.99
C GLU A 216 -11.78 26.28 6.15
N MET A 217 -11.64 26.13 4.83
CA MET A 217 -11.55 27.25 3.89
C MET A 217 -12.85 28.08 3.82
N THR A 218 -13.94 27.56 4.38
CA THR A 218 -15.22 28.27 4.50
C THR A 218 -15.20 29.36 5.56
N LYS A 219 -14.21 29.38 6.46
CA LYS A 219 -13.99 30.44 7.46
C LYS A 219 -12.82 31.37 7.11
N MET A 220 -12.00 30.98 6.13
CA MET A 220 -10.86 31.75 5.65
C MET A 220 -11.26 32.76 4.55
N GLY A 221 -10.34 33.68 4.24
CA GLY A 221 -10.46 34.66 3.17
C GLY A 221 -9.61 35.90 3.44
N GLY A 222 -9.12 36.56 2.39
CA GLY A 222 -8.38 37.82 2.51
C GLY A 222 -7.02 37.74 3.23
N LEU A 223 -6.42 36.54 3.32
CA LEU A 223 -5.15 36.32 4.01
C LEU A 223 -3.93 36.82 3.24
N TYR A 224 -4.03 37.14 1.94
CA TYR A 224 -2.87 37.52 1.11
C TYR A 224 -2.08 38.71 1.66
N LYS A 225 -2.73 39.65 2.36
CA LYS A 225 -2.08 40.82 2.99
C LYS A 225 -1.35 40.46 4.28
N LYS A 226 -1.84 39.45 5.01
CA LYS A 226 -1.31 39.03 6.32
C LYS A 226 -0.19 37.99 6.16
N MET A 227 -0.29 37.15 5.13
CA MET A 227 0.62 36.04 4.86
C MET A 227 1.10 36.03 3.40
N PRO A 228 1.84 37.08 2.95
CA PRO A 228 2.22 37.22 1.56
C PRO A 228 3.20 36.13 1.09
N ILE A 229 4.12 35.68 1.95
CA ILE A 229 5.12 34.66 1.59
C ILE A 229 4.39 33.34 1.38
N THR A 230 3.54 32.94 2.32
CA THR A 230 2.76 31.71 2.22
C THR A 230 1.78 31.73 1.04
N CYS A 231 1.19 32.89 0.74
CA CYS A 231 0.28 33.05 -0.41
C CYS A 231 0.96 32.77 -1.75
N TRP A 232 2.11 33.40 -2.00
CA TRP A 232 2.81 33.30 -3.28
C TRP A 232 3.56 31.97 -3.45
N THR A 233 4.12 31.43 -2.38
CA THR A 233 4.74 30.10 -2.40
C THR A 233 3.69 29.00 -2.63
N MET A 234 2.49 29.11 -2.02
CA MET A 234 1.36 28.22 -2.34
C MET A 234 0.93 28.36 -3.81
N TRP A 235 0.87 29.59 -4.33
CA TRP A 235 0.49 29.84 -5.72
C TRP A 235 1.43 29.15 -6.71
N ILE A 236 2.75 29.22 -6.48
CA ILE A 236 3.74 28.49 -7.29
C ILE A 236 3.41 26.99 -7.35
N GLY A 237 3.09 26.37 -6.21
CA GLY A 237 2.67 24.98 -6.16
C GLY A 237 1.37 24.69 -6.92
N VAL A 238 0.37 25.58 -6.80
CA VAL A 238 -0.93 25.49 -7.48
C VAL A 238 -0.79 25.60 -9.00
N VAL A 239 0.05 26.50 -9.48
CA VAL A 239 0.34 26.65 -10.92
C VAL A 239 1.13 25.46 -11.44
N ALA A 240 2.13 24.97 -10.68
CA ALA A 240 2.89 23.80 -11.04
C ALA A 240 1.99 22.56 -11.21
N ILE A 241 1.18 22.18 -10.20
CA ILE A 241 0.29 21.00 -10.31
C ILE A 241 -0.82 21.15 -11.38
N SER A 242 -1.23 22.38 -11.67
CA SER A 242 -2.22 22.65 -12.71
C SER A 242 -1.66 22.41 -14.11
N GLY A 243 -0.34 22.40 -14.28
CA GLY A 243 0.31 22.29 -15.58
C GLY A 243 0.18 23.56 -16.41
N LEU A 244 0.09 24.73 -15.77
CA LEU A 244 0.03 26.00 -16.47
C LEU A 244 1.44 26.43 -16.86
N ALA A 245 1.68 26.61 -18.16
CA ALA A 245 2.84 27.34 -18.66
C ALA A 245 2.60 28.84 -18.52
N ILE A 246 3.60 29.57 -18.02
CA ILE A 246 3.63 31.02 -18.21
C ILE A 246 4.22 31.27 -19.59
N PRO A 247 3.49 31.92 -20.53
CA PRO A 247 4.00 32.24 -21.86
C PRO A 247 4.93 33.47 -21.80
N ILE A 248 5.97 33.41 -20.97
CA ILE A 248 7.06 34.38 -20.98
C ILE A 248 8.28 33.65 -21.53
N THR A 249 8.52 33.85 -22.83
CA THR A 249 9.77 33.49 -23.48
C THR A 249 10.77 34.61 -23.20
N LEU A 250 11.66 34.40 -22.23
CA LEU A 250 12.77 35.33 -22.02
C LEU A 250 13.88 35.02 -23.05
N PRO A 251 14.51 36.04 -23.65
CA PRO A 251 15.74 35.83 -24.41
C PRO A 251 16.76 35.13 -23.51
N TYR A 252 17.45 34.12 -24.05
CA TYR A 252 18.48 33.29 -23.39
C TYR A 252 18.02 32.20 -22.39
N ILE A 253 16.80 32.26 -21.85
CA ILE A 253 16.29 31.26 -20.86
C ILE A 253 15.19 30.37 -21.46
N GLY A 254 14.60 30.75 -22.58
CA GLY A 254 13.48 30.03 -23.20
C GLY A 254 12.15 30.34 -22.51
N ALA A 255 11.12 29.55 -22.80
CA ALA A 255 9.82 29.66 -22.14
C ALA A 255 9.91 29.18 -20.69
N ILE A 256 9.71 30.06 -19.72
CA ILE A 256 9.69 29.67 -18.30
C ILE A 256 8.38 28.93 -18.03
N SER A 257 8.46 27.61 -18.00
CA SER A 257 7.35 26.73 -17.63
C SER A 257 7.60 26.11 -16.27
N PHE A 258 6.55 25.99 -15.44
CA PHE A 258 6.66 25.31 -14.15
C PHE A 258 6.87 23.81 -14.35
N SER A 259 7.45 23.14 -13.36
CA SER A 259 7.84 21.74 -13.49
C SER A 259 6.68 20.79 -13.84
N GLY A 260 5.47 21.13 -13.40
CA GLY A 260 4.28 20.33 -13.68
C GLY A 260 3.73 20.49 -15.10
N PHE A 261 4.08 21.55 -15.85
CA PHE A 261 3.74 21.65 -17.27
C PHE A 261 4.45 20.53 -18.04
N HIS A 262 5.77 20.46 -17.92
CA HIS A 262 6.57 19.44 -18.61
C HIS A 262 6.17 18.00 -18.25
N SER A 263 5.97 17.73 -16.96
CA SER A 263 5.70 16.36 -16.51
C SER A 263 4.28 15.90 -16.77
N LYS A 264 3.28 16.79 -16.66
CA LYS A 264 1.88 16.42 -16.90
C LYS A 264 1.57 16.32 -18.39
N ASP A 265 2.15 17.19 -19.20
CA ASP A 265 2.00 17.13 -20.66
C ASP A 265 2.56 15.83 -21.22
N ALA A 266 3.70 15.36 -20.69
CA ALA A 266 4.26 14.05 -21.03
C ALA A 266 3.27 12.90 -20.74
N ILE A 267 2.55 12.93 -19.61
CA ILE A 267 1.54 11.92 -19.27
C ILE A 267 0.37 11.96 -20.26
N ILE A 268 -0.15 13.15 -20.57
CA ILE A 268 -1.25 13.30 -21.52
C ILE A 268 -0.80 12.85 -22.92
N ALA A 269 0.44 13.16 -23.32
CA ALA A 269 1.04 12.72 -24.58
C ALA A 269 1.14 11.19 -24.68
N SER A 270 1.63 10.52 -23.64
CA SER A 270 1.66 9.05 -23.60
C SER A 270 0.26 8.44 -23.70
N SER A 271 -0.73 9.04 -23.01
CA SER A 271 -2.12 8.56 -23.08
C SER A 271 -2.77 8.78 -24.46
N LEU A 272 -2.46 9.88 -25.14
CA LEU A 272 -2.94 10.17 -26.50
C LEU A 272 -2.32 9.21 -27.52
N SER A 273 -1.01 9.00 -27.41
CA SER A 273 -0.28 8.06 -28.29
C SER A 273 -0.84 6.65 -28.14
N PHE A 274 -1.00 6.16 -26.90
CA PHE A 274 -1.63 4.87 -26.62
C PHE A 274 -3.07 4.77 -27.15
N SER A 275 -3.89 5.81 -26.99
CA SER A 275 -5.26 5.84 -27.50
C SER A 275 -5.33 5.85 -29.03
N THR A 276 -4.34 6.44 -29.71
CA THR A 276 -4.27 6.46 -31.17
C THR A 276 -3.96 5.06 -31.70
N LEU A 277 -3.05 4.36 -31.02
CA LEU A 277 -2.68 2.98 -31.36
C LEU A 277 -3.77 1.96 -30.97
N ASN A 278 -4.53 2.24 -29.90
CA ASN A 278 -5.59 1.36 -29.40
C ASN A 278 -6.91 2.14 -29.23
N PRO A 279 -7.68 2.39 -30.32
CA PRO A 279 -8.87 3.24 -30.29
C PRO A 279 -9.97 2.78 -29.33
N THR A 280 -10.03 1.48 -29.03
CA THR A 280 -10.95 0.87 -28.05
C THR A 280 -10.76 1.41 -26.63
N HIS A 281 -9.56 1.90 -26.30
CA HIS A 281 -9.18 2.37 -24.98
C HIS A 281 -9.12 3.91 -24.87
N SER A 282 -9.81 4.63 -25.74
CA SER A 282 -9.79 6.10 -25.80
C SER A 282 -10.19 6.84 -24.52
N LEU A 283 -10.94 6.18 -23.62
CA LEU A 283 -11.23 6.71 -22.29
C LEU A 283 -9.97 6.99 -21.46
N LEU A 284 -8.89 6.24 -21.69
CA LEU A 284 -7.60 6.45 -21.02
C LEU A 284 -6.91 7.76 -21.42
N PHE A 285 -7.40 8.46 -22.45
CA PHE A 285 -6.96 9.81 -22.82
C PHE A 285 -7.97 10.89 -22.37
N PHE A 286 -9.26 10.72 -22.66
CA PHE A 286 -10.26 11.75 -22.38
C PHE A 286 -10.46 12.01 -20.88
N ILE A 287 -10.44 10.96 -20.05
CA ILE A 287 -10.63 11.10 -18.59
C ILE A 287 -9.47 11.89 -17.95
N PRO A 288 -8.19 11.56 -18.17
CA PRO A 288 -7.09 12.38 -17.65
C PRO A 288 -7.06 13.80 -18.23
N LEU A 289 -7.49 14.02 -19.48
CA LEU A 289 -7.62 15.37 -20.04
C LEU A 289 -8.67 16.21 -19.29
N ILE A 290 -9.88 15.69 -19.10
CA ILE A 290 -10.95 16.36 -18.35
C ILE A 290 -10.51 16.60 -16.90
N THR A 291 -9.88 15.60 -16.29
CA THR A 291 -9.39 15.67 -14.92
C THR A 291 -8.28 16.72 -14.76
N ALA A 292 -7.55 17.07 -15.83
CA ALA A 292 -6.52 18.10 -15.77
C ALA A 292 -7.17 19.47 -15.55
N GLY A 293 -8.30 19.73 -16.21
CA GLY A 293 -9.12 20.92 -15.97
C GLY A 293 -9.78 20.92 -14.58
N ILE A 294 -10.30 19.78 -14.11
CA ILE A 294 -10.85 19.66 -12.75
C ILE A 294 -9.77 19.94 -11.70
N THR A 295 -8.54 19.46 -11.94
CA THR A 295 -7.37 19.72 -11.09
C THR A 295 -7.08 21.20 -10.97
N ALA A 296 -6.99 21.90 -12.10
CA ALA A 296 -6.79 23.33 -12.10
C ALA A 296 -7.91 24.05 -11.34
N PHE A 297 -9.17 23.62 -11.52
CA PHE A 297 -10.31 24.20 -10.81
C PHE A 297 -10.21 24.05 -9.29
N TYR A 298 -10.03 22.84 -8.75
CA TYR A 298 -10.04 22.66 -7.29
C TYR A 298 -8.81 23.26 -6.60
N MET A 299 -7.65 23.30 -7.27
CA MET A 299 -6.44 23.90 -6.70
C MET A 299 -6.53 25.43 -6.66
N HIS A 300 -7.03 26.05 -7.73
CA HIS A 300 -7.30 27.48 -7.73
C HIS A 300 -8.44 27.85 -6.78
N ARG A 301 -9.50 27.02 -6.67
CA ARG A 301 -10.54 27.20 -5.64
C ARG A 301 -9.93 27.29 -4.25
N MET A 302 -9.10 26.32 -3.90
CA MET A 302 -8.44 26.27 -2.59
C MET A 302 -7.64 27.55 -2.32
N TRP A 303 -6.84 27.98 -3.29
CA TRP A 303 -6.04 29.20 -3.18
C TRP A 303 -6.89 30.48 -3.07
N PHE A 304 -7.90 30.64 -3.93
CA PHE A 304 -8.79 31.81 -3.91
C PHE A 304 -9.61 31.90 -2.63
N MET A 305 -10.19 30.79 -2.16
CA MET A 305 -10.99 30.77 -0.93
C MET A 305 -10.15 31.07 0.32
N THR A 306 -8.86 30.76 0.31
CA THR A 306 -7.97 30.95 1.45
C THR A 306 -7.40 32.38 1.49
N PHE A 307 -6.87 32.86 0.35
CA PHE A 307 -6.08 34.10 0.33
C PHE A 307 -6.83 35.33 -0.18
N PHE A 308 -7.82 35.17 -1.05
CA PHE A 308 -8.55 36.27 -1.69
C PHE A 308 -9.96 36.43 -1.13
N GLY A 309 -10.69 37.42 -1.64
CA GLY A 309 -12.04 37.74 -1.19
C GLY A 309 -12.07 38.49 0.15
N LYS A 310 -13.28 38.63 0.69
CA LYS A 310 -13.50 39.23 2.01
C LYS A 310 -13.25 38.17 3.10
N PRO A 311 -12.69 38.56 4.26
CA PRO A 311 -12.64 37.69 5.43
C PRO A 311 -14.04 37.18 5.76
N LYS A 312 -14.20 35.85 5.89
CA LYS A 312 -15.48 35.22 6.24
C LYS A 312 -15.68 35.16 7.74
N ASP A 313 -14.61 34.83 8.47
CA ASP A 313 -14.53 34.94 9.92
C ASP A 313 -13.53 36.05 10.28
N HIS A 314 -14.04 37.11 10.91
CA HIS A 314 -13.24 38.26 11.31
C HIS A 314 -12.28 37.92 12.46
N HIS A 315 -12.69 37.07 13.41
CA HIS A 315 -11.85 36.71 14.54
C HIS A 315 -10.60 35.95 14.10
N VAL A 316 -10.76 35.03 13.13
CA VAL A 316 -9.64 34.28 12.53
C VAL A 316 -8.72 35.21 11.74
N HIS A 317 -9.27 36.15 10.97
CA HIS A 317 -8.48 37.05 10.12
C HIS A 317 -7.70 38.10 10.92
N ASP A 318 -8.30 38.67 11.96
CA ASP A 318 -7.69 39.74 12.74
C ASP A 318 -6.42 39.27 13.45
N HIS A 319 -6.46 38.04 14.00
CA HIS A 319 -5.33 37.39 14.66
C HIS A 319 -4.41 36.64 13.68
N ALA A 320 -4.77 36.54 12.40
CA ALA A 320 -3.92 35.89 11.42
C ALA A 320 -2.57 36.62 11.25
N HIS A 321 -1.50 35.83 11.25
CA HIS A 321 -0.14 36.31 11.04
C HIS A 321 0.65 35.34 10.16
N GLU A 322 1.71 35.87 9.52
CA GLU A 322 2.66 35.04 8.79
C GLU A 322 3.42 34.11 9.74
N SER A 323 3.84 32.96 9.22
CA SER A 323 4.62 32.01 9.99
C SER A 323 6.05 32.50 10.26
N PRO A 324 6.72 32.00 11.31
CA PRO A 324 8.12 32.32 11.58
C PRO A 324 9.04 31.85 10.45
N TRP A 325 10.24 32.43 10.37
CA TRP A 325 11.23 32.13 9.33
C TRP A 325 11.65 30.65 9.26
N VAL A 326 11.57 29.91 10.37
CA VAL A 326 11.82 28.46 10.41
C VAL A 326 10.85 27.69 9.53
N MET A 327 9.63 28.20 9.32
CA MET A 327 8.65 27.64 8.39
C MET A 327 8.78 28.25 6.99
N CYS A 328 8.94 29.58 6.88
CA CYS A 328 9.00 30.25 5.57
C CYS A 328 10.24 29.91 4.74
N GLY A 329 11.40 29.68 5.37
CA GLY A 329 12.64 29.31 4.67
C GLY A 329 12.49 28.05 3.82
N PRO A 330 12.03 26.91 4.39
CA PRO A 330 11.70 25.71 3.62
C PRO A 330 10.69 25.93 2.49
N LEU A 331 9.66 26.78 2.68
CA LEU A 331 8.68 27.08 1.63
C LEU A 331 9.35 27.76 0.42
N LEU A 332 10.24 28.72 0.67
CA LEU A 332 10.96 29.41 -0.41
C LEU A 332 11.86 28.45 -1.18
N ALA A 333 12.62 27.61 -0.46
CA ALA A 333 13.49 26.60 -1.09
C ALA A 333 12.67 25.60 -1.95
N LEU A 334 11.57 25.08 -1.42
CA LEU A 334 10.70 24.17 -2.16
C LEU A 334 9.98 24.85 -3.33
N SER A 335 9.65 26.13 -3.21
CA SER A 335 9.06 26.90 -4.32
C SER A 335 10.01 27.04 -5.50
N PHE A 336 11.32 27.19 -5.24
CA PHE A 336 12.33 27.19 -6.28
C PHE A 336 12.36 25.84 -7.01
N PHE A 337 12.38 24.72 -6.29
CA PHE A 337 12.36 23.40 -6.94
C PHE A 337 11.03 23.11 -7.65
N ALA A 338 9.89 23.48 -7.07
CA ALA A 338 8.58 23.34 -7.71
C ALA A 338 8.46 24.14 -9.03
N ALA A 339 9.21 25.23 -9.16
CA ALA A 339 9.28 25.99 -10.41
C ALA A 339 10.30 25.38 -11.40
N PHE A 340 11.50 25.03 -10.93
CA PHE A 340 12.66 24.84 -11.81
C PHE A 340 13.24 23.41 -11.86
N CYS A 341 12.72 22.44 -11.09
CA CYS A 341 13.32 21.10 -11.06
C CYS A 341 13.24 20.33 -12.40
N ALA A 342 12.31 20.71 -13.28
CA ALA A 342 12.10 20.10 -14.59
C ALA A 342 12.43 21.06 -15.75
N VAL A 343 13.37 21.98 -15.54
CA VAL A 343 13.88 22.85 -16.62
C VAL A 343 14.43 22.01 -17.76
N GLY A 344 14.02 22.35 -18.99
CA GLY A 344 14.36 21.60 -20.20
C GLY A 344 13.41 20.44 -20.52
N GLY A 345 12.42 20.16 -19.68
CA GLY A 345 11.41 19.14 -19.91
C GLY A 345 12.00 17.74 -20.13
N GLU A 346 11.50 17.03 -21.14
CA GLU A 346 11.97 15.69 -21.51
C GLU A 346 13.42 15.67 -22.01
N SER A 347 13.95 16.80 -22.48
CA SER A 347 15.37 16.95 -22.86
C SER A 347 16.25 17.47 -21.72
N GLY A 348 15.65 17.75 -20.56
CA GLY A 348 16.30 18.35 -19.41
C GLY A 348 17.19 17.37 -18.63
N PRO A 349 18.05 17.89 -17.73
CA PRO A 349 18.95 17.05 -16.93
C PRO A 349 18.20 15.99 -16.10
N LEU A 350 17.04 16.34 -15.53
CA LEU A 350 16.26 15.42 -14.71
C LEU A 350 15.69 14.25 -15.52
N ALA A 351 15.15 14.52 -16.71
CA ALA A 351 14.61 13.50 -17.59
C ALA A 351 15.72 12.59 -18.13
N ASN A 352 16.86 13.15 -18.55
CA ASN A 352 18.02 12.37 -18.99
C ASN A 352 18.53 11.44 -17.90
N LEU A 353 18.56 11.91 -16.65
CA LEU A 353 18.98 11.12 -15.51
C LEU A 353 18.03 9.93 -15.26
N LEU A 354 16.73 10.08 -15.54
CA LEU A 354 15.77 8.97 -15.50
C LEU A 354 15.91 8.02 -16.69
N LEU A 355 16.12 8.55 -17.89
CA LEU A 355 16.31 7.78 -19.13
C LEU A 355 17.48 6.80 -19.04
N THR A 356 18.56 7.14 -18.31
CA THR A 356 19.67 6.19 -18.06
C THR A 356 19.25 4.91 -17.33
N SER A 357 18.10 4.94 -16.66
CA SER A 357 17.55 3.82 -15.88
C SER A 357 16.35 3.16 -16.55
N GLU A 358 16.05 3.54 -17.79
CA GLU A 358 14.89 3.05 -18.53
C GLU A 358 15.08 1.60 -18.99
N PRO A 359 14.06 0.73 -18.87
CA PRO A 359 14.11 -0.60 -19.46
C PRO A 359 14.19 -0.58 -20.99
N THR A 360 15.01 -1.48 -21.56
CA THR A 360 15.32 -1.55 -23.00
C THR A 360 14.11 -1.65 -23.94
N HIS A 361 13.01 -2.29 -23.51
CA HIS A 361 11.81 -2.45 -24.33
C HIS A 361 10.87 -1.25 -24.32
N VAL A 362 11.06 -0.27 -23.42
CA VAL A 362 10.19 0.93 -23.39
C VAL A 362 10.49 1.83 -24.59
N ALA A 363 11.78 1.96 -24.94
CA ALA A 363 12.19 2.92 -25.96
C ALA A 363 11.64 2.62 -27.36
N GLY A 364 11.56 1.33 -27.71
CA GLY A 364 11.06 0.86 -29.01
C GLY A 364 9.54 0.68 -29.10
N GLY A 365 8.81 0.79 -27.98
CA GLY A 365 7.41 0.36 -27.91
C GLY A 365 7.27 -1.16 -28.01
N ILE A 366 6.03 -1.65 -27.86
CA ILE A 366 5.72 -3.09 -28.01
C ILE A 366 4.52 -3.25 -28.92
N GLN A 367 4.66 -4.00 -30.01
CA GLN A 367 3.57 -4.26 -30.95
C GLN A 367 2.86 -5.56 -30.62
N ALA A 368 1.52 -5.57 -30.74
CA ALA A 368 0.67 -6.75 -30.56
C ALA A 368 1.01 -7.58 -29.30
N ALA A 369 1.18 -6.89 -28.17
CA ALA A 369 1.58 -7.46 -26.91
C ALA A 369 0.43 -8.21 -26.22
N GLY A 370 0.75 -9.42 -25.76
CA GLY A 370 -0.18 -10.27 -25.00
C GLY A 370 -1.34 -10.82 -25.82
N GLU A 371 -2.28 -11.48 -25.14
CA GLU A 371 -3.46 -12.08 -25.77
C GLU A 371 -4.45 -11.01 -26.27
N LEU A 372 -4.39 -9.82 -25.69
CA LEU A 372 -5.21 -8.67 -26.05
C LEU A 372 -4.73 -7.95 -27.32
N GLY A 373 -3.55 -8.28 -27.86
CA GLY A 373 -2.99 -7.65 -29.04
C GLY A 373 -2.73 -6.14 -28.86
N LEU A 374 -2.39 -5.70 -27.65
CA LEU A 374 -2.20 -4.30 -27.31
C LEU A 374 -0.92 -3.74 -27.90
N THR A 375 -0.96 -2.52 -28.42
CA THR A 375 0.25 -1.84 -28.91
C THR A 375 0.65 -0.74 -27.94
N LEU A 376 1.83 -0.87 -27.31
CA LEU A 376 2.41 0.15 -26.45
C LEU A 376 3.26 1.12 -27.29
N PRO A 377 3.09 2.44 -27.12
CA PRO A 377 3.78 3.44 -27.92
C PRO A 377 5.28 3.47 -27.62
N SER A 378 6.05 3.79 -28.66
CA SER A 378 7.48 4.10 -28.59
C SER A 378 7.74 5.57 -28.22
N HIS A 379 8.98 5.92 -27.87
CA HIS A 379 9.35 7.34 -27.62
C HIS A 379 9.05 8.25 -28.80
N HIS A 380 9.26 7.75 -30.03
CA HIS A 380 9.00 8.53 -31.24
C HIS A 380 7.51 8.88 -31.37
N GLU A 381 6.62 7.90 -31.19
CA GLU A 381 5.17 8.09 -31.28
C GLU A 381 4.62 9.00 -30.17
N ILE A 382 5.22 8.94 -28.97
CA ILE A 382 4.88 9.86 -27.86
C ILE A 382 5.33 11.28 -28.21
N HIS A 383 6.54 11.43 -28.74
CA HIS A 383 7.12 12.73 -29.08
C HIS A 383 6.34 13.44 -30.20
N GLU A 384 5.91 12.71 -31.24
CA GLU A 384 5.07 13.26 -32.32
C GLU A 384 3.75 13.84 -31.81
N CYS A 385 3.12 13.19 -30.84
CA CYS A 385 1.86 13.62 -30.25
C CYS A 385 2.02 14.66 -29.14
N HIS A 386 3.25 14.92 -28.66
CA HIS A 386 3.51 15.71 -27.46
C HIS A 386 2.97 17.15 -27.56
N SER A 387 3.25 17.83 -28.68
CA SER A 387 2.81 19.22 -28.90
C SER A 387 1.28 19.35 -28.90
N GLN A 388 0.58 18.40 -29.55
CA GLN A 388 -0.89 18.40 -29.60
C GLN A 388 -1.49 18.11 -28.23
N ALA A 389 -0.99 17.10 -27.54
CA ALA A 389 -1.43 16.71 -26.20
C ALA A 389 -1.20 17.84 -25.18
N GLY A 390 -0.03 18.46 -25.19
CA GLY A 390 0.31 19.58 -24.31
C GLY A 390 -0.58 20.80 -24.52
N MET A 391 -0.90 21.15 -25.78
CA MET A 391 -1.85 22.22 -26.08
C MET A 391 -3.25 21.93 -25.51
N MET A 392 -3.74 20.69 -25.65
CA MET A 392 -5.03 20.29 -25.10
C MET A 392 -5.04 20.33 -23.56
N ALA A 393 -3.97 19.84 -22.93
CA ALA A 393 -3.81 19.87 -21.47
C ALA A 393 -3.77 21.31 -20.93
N LEU A 394 -3.02 22.19 -21.59
CA LEU A 394 -2.94 23.61 -21.25
C LEU A 394 -4.30 24.30 -21.37
N LEU A 395 -5.04 24.07 -22.46
CA LEU A 395 -6.39 24.61 -22.62
C LEU A 395 -7.35 24.10 -21.54
N ALA A 396 -7.29 22.82 -21.19
CA ALA A 396 -8.10 22.26 -20.11
C ALA A 396 -7.77 22.91 -18.75
N ALA A 397 -6.49 23.08 -18.44
CA ALA A 397 -6.03 23.73 -17.21
C ALA A 397 -6.43 25.21 -17.14
N LEU A 398 -6.30 25.94 -18.26
CA LEU A 398 -6.74 27.33 -18.36
C LEU A 398 -8.25 27.46 -18.15
N MET A 399 -9.05 26.59 -18.78
CA MET A 399 -10.50 26.55 -18.60
C MET A 399 -10.87 26.32 -17.13
N GLY A 400 -10.26 25.33 -16.46
CA GLY A 400 -10.48 25.08 -15.03
C GLY A 400 -10.14 26.28 -14.15
N THR A 401 -9.03 26.94 -14.43
CA THR A 401 -8.56 28.15 -13.72
C THR A 401 -9.51 29.33 -13.90
N VAL A 402 -9.96 29.59 -15.13
CA VAL A 402 -10.91 30.66 -15.45
C VAL A 402 -12.24 30.40 -14.76
N VAL A 403 -12.75 29.17 -14.79
CA VAL A 403 -13.98 28.81 -14.08
C VAL A 403 -13.84 29.04 -12.58
N ALA A 404 -12.72 28.64 -11.96
CA ALA A 404 -12.47 28.91 -10.54
C ALA A 404 -12.42 30.42 -10.24
N TYR A 405 -11.78 31.22 -11.10
CA TYR A 405 -11.73 32.67 -10.97
C TYR A 405 -13.12 33.33 -11.04
N LEU A 406 -13.97 32.89 -11.98
CA LEU A 406 -15.32 33.41 -12.14
C LEU A 406 -16.22 33.15 -10.92
N PHE A 407 -16.08 31.97 -10.29
CA PHE A 407 -16.83 31.58 -9.10
C PHE A 407 -16.33 32.31 -7.84
N TYR A 408 -15.02 32.29 -7.58
CA TYR A 408 -14.48 32.63 -6.25
C TYR A 408 -13.86 34.03 -6.15
N CYS A 409 -13.38 34.60 -7.26
CA CYS A 409 -12.83 35.96 -7.27
C CYS A 409 -13.83 36.98 -7.81
N LYS A 410 -14.35 36.75 -9.02
CA LYS A 410 -15.32 37.68 -9.64
C LYS A 410 -16.72 37.57 -9.03
N GLN A 411 -17.04 36.42 -8.42
CA GLN A 411 -18.38 36.12 -7.88
C GLN A 411 -19.49 36.30 -8.94
N ALA A 412 -19.17 36.03 -10.21
CA ALA A 412 -20.13 36.13 -11.31
C ALA A 412 -21.16 34.98 -11.28
N VAL A 413 -20.81 33.88 -10.63
CA VAL A 413 -21.66 32.70 -10.41
C VAL A 413 -21.65 32.39 -8.93
N ASP A 414 -22.82 32.30 -8.31
CA ASP A 414 -22.95 31.93 -6.90
C ASP A 414 -22.80 30.39 -6.74
N PRO A 415 -21.77 29.91 -6.02
CA PRO A 415 -21.62 28.49 -5.74
C PRO A 415 -22.83 27.88 -5.00
N ALA A 416 -23.57 28.67 -4.20
CA ALA A 416 -24.73 28.19 -3.47
C ALA A 416 -25.89 27.82 -4.41
N LEU A 417 -26.08 28.57 -5.50
CA LEU A 417 -27.09 28.26 -6.51
C LEU A 417 -26.78 26.97 -7.26
N VAL A 418 -25.52 26.75 -7.63
CA VAL A 418 -25.08 25.51 -8.28
C VAL A 418 -25.26 24.32 -7.35
N LYS A 419 -24.88 24.48 -6.07
CA LYS A 419 -25.10 23.46 -5.04
C LYS A 419 -26.59 23.12 -4.86
N ALA A 420 -27.47 24.12 -4.84
CA ALA A 420 -28.91 23.91 -4.72
C ALA A 420 -29.49 23.17 -5.95
N ARG A 421 -29.00 23.48 -7.16
CA ARG A 421 -29.43 22.81 -8.38
C ARG A 421 -28.96 21.35 -8.48
N PHE A 422 -27.77 21.06 -7.98
CA PHE A 422 -27.13 19.74 -8.04
C PHE A 422 -26.95 19.10 -6.65
N GLU A 423 -27.94 19.24 -5.76
CA GLU A 423 -27.80 18.82 -4.36
C GLU A 423 -27.45 17.34 -4.22
N SER A 424 -28.08 16.47 -5.01
CA SER A 424 -27.82 15.02 -4.98
C SER A 424 -26.38 14.69 -5.35
N ALA A 425 -25.87 15.26 -6.46
CA ALA A 425 -24.50 15.06 -6.89
C ALA A 425 -23.51 15.64 -5.87
N HIS A 426 -23.78 16.84 -5.34
CA HIS A 426 -22.96 17.44 -4.29
C HIS A 426 -22.94 16.56 -3.02
N ARG A 427 -24.08 15.99 -2.61
CA ARG A 427 -24.17 15.10 -1.45
C ARG A 427 -23.37 13.82 -1.68
N PHE A 428 -23.48 13.21 -2.85
CA PHE A 428 -22.74 12.02 -3.24
C PHE A 428 -21.21 12.24 -3.25
N LEU A 429 -20.76 13.37 -3.81
CA LEU A 429 -19.33 13.74 -3.79
C LEU A 429 -18.86 14.07 -2.37
N LYS A 430 -19.71 14.73 -1.57
CA LYS A 430 -19.40 15.04 -0.16
C LYS A 430 -19.30 13.79 0.70
N SER A 431 -20.11 12.77 0.42
CA SER A 431 -19.98 11.43 1.03
C SER A 431 -18.89 10.59 0.39
N LYS A 432 -17.91 11.20 -0.31
CA LYS A 432 -16.76 10.51 -0.91
C LYS A 432 -17.16 9.33 -1.82
N TRP A 433 -18.19 9.51 -2.66
CA TRP A 433 -18.77 8.44 -3.49
C TRP A 433 -19.41 7.27 -2.72
N GLN A 434 -19.64 7.43 -1.42
CA GLN A 434 -20.14 6.39 -0.50
C GLN A 434 -19.20 5.17 -0.36
N PHE A 435 -17.93 5.33 -0.70
CA PHE A 435 -16.96 4.23 -0.62
C PHE A 435 -16.76 3.75 0.81
N ASP A 436 -16.74 4.66 1.79
CA ASP A 436 -16.55 4.32 3.19
C ASP A 436 -17.69 3.40 3.68
N GLU A 437 -18.95 3.69 3.29
CA GLU A 437 -20.12 2.87 3.62
C GLU A 437 -20.14 1.53 2.88
N ILE A 438 -19.71 1.51 1.61
CA ILE A 438 -19.58 0.27 0.83
C ILE A 438 -18.52 -0.63 1.46
N TYR A 439 -17.37 -0.07 1.87
CA TYR A 439 -16.30 -0.81 2.55
C TYR A 439 -16.77 -1.39 3.87
N ASP A 440 -17.50 -0.60 4.68
CA ASP A 440 -18.07 -1.08 5.94
C ASP A 440 -19.05 -2.23 5.71
N ALA A 441 -19.94 -2.11 4.72
CA ALA A 441 -20.92 -3.12 4.39
C ALA A 441 -20.32 -4.40 3.79
N MET A 442 -19.35 -4.28 2.90
CA MET A 442 -18.76 -5.42 2.17
C MET A 442 -17.70 -6.17 2.96
N PHE A 443 -16.90 -5.48 3.78
CA PHE A 443 -15.74 -6.08 4.44
C PHE A 443 -15.87 -6.03 5.97
N THR A 444 -16.04 -4.84 6.54
CA THR A 444 -15.97 -4.66 8.00
C THR A 444 -17.08 -5.43 8.72
N ARG A 445 -18.35 -5.27 8.32
CA ARG A 445 -19.48 -5.95 8.97
C ARG A 445 -19.42 -7.47 8.81
N PRO A 446 -19.17 -8.05 7.62
CA PRO A 446 -19.01 -9.50 7.49
C PRO A 446 -17.86 -10.06 8.33
N VAL A 447 -16.72 -9.38 8.40
CA VAL A 447 -15.60 -9.80 9.26
C VAL A 447 -16.02 -9.82 10.73
N HIS A 448 -16.75 -8.81 11.21
CA HIS A 448 -17.26 -8.81 12.60
C HIS A 448 -18.28 -9.92 12.85
N VAL A 449 -19.12 -10.26 11.86
CA VAL A 449 -20.03 -11.40 11.97
C VAL A 449 -19.21 -12.68 12.11
N ILE A 450 -18.29 -12.96 11.19
CA ILE A 450 -17.43 -14.16 11.23
C ILE A 450 -16.65 -14.22 12.55
N ALA A 451 -16.08 -13.10 13.01
CA ALA A 451 -15.37 -13.04 14.28
C ALA A 451 -16.27 -13.40 15.48
N LYS A 452 -17.53 -12.94 15.49
CA LYS A 452 -18.51 -13.34 16.51
C LYS A 452 -18.84 -14.83 16.43
N TRP A 453 -18.98 -15.40 15.24
CA TRP A 453 -19.17 -16.84 15.05
C TRP A 453 -17.97 -17.64 15.56
N CYS A 454 -16.75 -17.26 15.19
CA CYS A 454 -15.52 -17.90 15.68
C CYS A 454 -15.43 -17.83 17.21
N THR A 455 -15.72 -16.67 17.80
CA THR A 455 -15.72 -16.48 19.26
C THR A 455 -16.80 -17.32 19.95
N GLY A 456 -17.98 -17.45 19.33
CA GLY A 456 -19.06 -18.31 19.83
C GLY A 456 -18.67 -19.79 19.80
N PHE A 457 -18.10 -20.25 18.69
CA PHE A 457 -17.62 -21.63 18.54
C PHE A 457 -16.49 -21.96 19.53
N ASP A 458 -15.56 -21.03 19.73
CA ASP A 458 -14.47 -21.17 20.70
C ASP A 458 -15.03 -21.34 22.13
N ARG A 459 -15.90 -20.41 22.57
CA ARG A 459 -16.45 -20.42 23.94
C ARG A 459 -17.47 -21.53 24.21
N GLU A 460 -18.32 -21.87 23.24
CA GLU A 460 -19.40 -22.83 23.46
C GLU A 460 -19.05 -24.24 22.99
N GLY A 461 -18.23 -24.37 21.96
CA GLY A 461 -17.77 -25.64 21.42
C GLY A 461 -16.49 -26.10 22.10
N LEU A 462 -15.39 -25.40 21.84
CA LEU A 462 -14.05 -25.83 22.28
C LEU A 462 -13.89 -25.78 23.80
N ASP A 463 -14.20 -24.65 24.44
CA ASP A 463 -14.05 -24.50 25.89
C ASP A 463 -14.92 -25.50 26.67
N ARG A 464 -16.18 -25.69 26.27
CA ARG A 464 -17.05 -26.68 26.93
C ARG A 464 -16.54 -28.09 26.75
N PHE A 465 -16.04 -28.44 25.56
CA PHE A 465 -15.45 -29.74 25.31
C PHE A 465 -14.20 -29.96 26.19
N LEU A 466 -13.29 -28.99 26.22
CA LEU A 466 -12.09 -29.05 27.06
C LEU A 466 -12.42 -29.15 28.55
N HIS A 467 -13.37 -28.36 29.05
CA HIS A 467 -13.85 -28.46 30.43
C HIS A 467 -14.52 -29.80 30.74
N SER A 468 -15.24 -30.38 29.77
CA SER A 468 -15.83 -31.71 29.91
C SER A 468 -14.75 -32.79 30.01
N CYS A 469 -13.73 -32.74 29.15
CA CYS A 469 -12.58 -33.63 29.24
C CYS A 469 -11.83 -33.48 30.58
N ALA A 470 -11.60 -32.25 31.03
CA ALA A 470 -10.94 -31.99 32.32
C ALA A 470 -11.75 -32.53 33.50
N SER A 471 -13.07 -32.30 33.52
CA SER A 471 -13.95 -32.82 34.58
C SER A 471 -14.03 -34.35 34.57
N LEU A 472 -14.03 -34.99 33.40
CA LEU A 472 -13.92 -36.45 33.25
C LEU A 472 -12.60 -36.98 33.82
N ALA A 473 -11.48 -36.34 33.49
CA ALA A 473 -10.17 -36.73 34.01
C ALA A 473 -10.11 -36.62 35.55
N VAL A 474 -10.63 -35.53 36.11
CA VAL A 474 -10.75 -35.35 37.57
C VAL A 474 -11.67 -36.42 38.18
N GLY A 475 -12.79 -36.76 37.51
CA GLY A 475 -13.70 -37.81 37.95
C GLY A 475 -13.03 -39.19 38.00
N ILE A 476 -12.23 -39.53 36.98
CA ILE A 476 -11.45 -40.78 36.94
C ILE A 476 -10.42 -40.81 38.08
N ALA A 477 -9.67 -39.71 38.28
CA ALA A 477 -8.68 -39.63 39.36
C ALA A 477 -9.31 -39.75 40.76
N GLN A 478 -10.49 -39.17 40.98
CA GLN A 478 -11.22 -39.34 42.24
C GLN A 478 -11.70 -40.77 42.46
N TRP A 479 -12.11 -41.46 41.39
CA TRP A 479 -12.49 -42.87 41.46
C TRP A 479 -11.28 -43.76 41.77
N ASP A 480 -10.15 -43.53 41.09
CA ASP A 480 -8.89 -44.22 41.32
C ASP A 480 -8.45 -44.09 42.78
N ARG A 481 -8.45 -42.86 43.32
CA ARG A 481 -8.17 -42.63 44.75
C ARG A 481 -9.11 -43.39 45.67
N LYS A 482 -10.42 -43.41 45.38
CA LYS A 482 -11.39 -44.17 46.19
C LYS A 482 -11.13 -45.67 46.11
N PHE A 483 -10.74 -46.19 44.96
CA PHE A 483 -10.41 -47.59 44.78
C PHE A 483 -9.14 -47.96 45.58
N ASP A 484 -8.12 -47.12 45.53
CA ASP A 484 -6.88 -47.28 46.29
C ASP A 484 -7.15 -47.31 47.80
N GLU A 485 -7.81 -46.28 48.33
CA GLU A 485 -8.14 -46.16 49.77
C GLU A 485 -9.09 -47.28 50.25
N ALA A 486 -10.10 -47.67 49.45
CA ALA A 486 -11.13 -48.60 49.89
C ALA A 486 -10.77 -50.07 49.68
N VAL A 487 -10.02 -50.38 48.62
CA VAL A 487 -9.73 -51.76 48.20
C VAL A 487 -8.28 -52.09 48.49
N VAL A 488 -7.33 -51.34 47.92
CA VAL A 488 -5.90 -51.66 48.01
C VAL A 488 -5.42 -51.55 49.45
N ASP A 489 -5.61 -50.38 50.06
CA ASP A 489 -5.21 -50.13 51.45
C ASP A 489 -5.92 -51.09 52.40
N ARG A 490 -7.21 -51.37 52.17
CA ARG A 490 -7.97 -52.27 53.03
C ARG A 490 -7.46 -53.70 52.95
N ILE A 491 -7.10 -54.19 51.77
CA ILE A 491 -6.49 -55.52 51.61
C ILE A 491 -5.17 -55.57 52.37
N VAL A 492 -4.30 -54.58 52.19
CA VAL A 492 -2.99 -54.51 52.87
C VAL A 492 -3.17 -54.47 54.40
N ASN A 493 -4.11 -53.64 54.89
CA ASN A 493 -4.43 -53.52 56.31
C ASN A 493 -4.97 -54.84 56.87
N VAL A 494 -5.86 -55.54 56.16
CA VAL A 494 -6.36 -56.85 56.57
C VAL A 494 -5.23 -57.89 56.66
N PHE A 495 -4.32 -57.92 55.68
CA PHE A 495 -3.14 -58.78 55.77
C PHE A 495 -2.28 -58.47 57.01
N GLY A 496 -2.07 -57.18 57.31
CA GLY A 496 -1.39 -56.73 58.51
C GLY A 496 -2.09 -57.17 59.79
N GLU A 497 -3.39 -56.96 59.89
CA GLU A 497 -4.23 -57.34 61.03
C GLU A 497 -4.25 -58.85 61.26
N VAL A 498 -4.41 -59.64 60.18
CA VAL A 498 -4.40 -61.11 60.25
C VAL A 498 -3.04 -61.61 60.71
N THR A 499 -1.95 -61.06 60.17
CA THR A 499 -0.58 -61.44 60.58
C THR A 499 -0.34 -61.10 62.06
N TYR A 500 -0.76 -59.91 62.48
CA TYR A 500 -0.65 -59.48 63.87
C TYR A 500 -1.51 -60.33 64.82
N ALA A 501 -2.74 -60.66 64.43
CA ALA A 501 -3.64 -61.53 65.19
C ALA A 501 -3.09 -62.96 65.30
N ALA A 502 -2.54 -63.50 64.21
CA ALA A 502 -1.88 -64.81 64.19
C ALA A 502 -0.67 -64.81 65.15
N GLY A 503 0.16 -63.77 65.11
CA GLY A 503 1.28 -63.60 66.03
C GLY A 503 0.84 -63.52 67.50
N ARG A 504 -0.22 -62.75 67.80
CA ARG A 504 -0.80 -62.65 69.16
C ARG A 504 -1.35 -64.00 69.64
N THR A 505 -1.94 -64.78 68.74
CA THR A 505 -2.46 -66.13 69.06
C THR A 505 -1.32 -67.12 69.31
N LEU A 506 -0.30 -67.13 68.46
CA LEU A 506 0.90 -67.96 68.61
C LEU A 506 1.69 -67.63 69.87
N LYS A 507 1.69 -66.37 70.32
CA LYS A 507 2.28 -65.98 71.62
C LYS A 507 1.69 -66.77 72.78
N GLY A 508 0.41 -67.16 72.71
CA GLY A 508 -0.25 -67.98 73.73
C GLY A 508 0.26 -69.42 73.83
N VAL A 509 0.93 -69.94 72.78
CA VAL A 509 1.55 -71.28 72.79
C VAL A 509 2.74 -71.34 73.76
N GLN A 510 3.42 -70.21 73.97
CA GLN A 510 4.51 -70.08 74.93
C GLN A 510 3.98 -69.74 76.33
N THR A 511 3.43 -70.73 77.04
CA THR A 511 2.78 -70.56 78.34
C THR A 511 3.75 -70.36 79.52
N GLY A 512 5.06 -70.50 79.30
CA GLY A 512 6.09 -70.41 80.33
C GLY A 512 6.16 -71.62 81.29
N ARG A 513 5.30 -72.65 81.10
CA ARG A 513 5.31 -73.87 81.92
C ARG A 513 6.20 -74.94 81.30
N LEU A 514 7.35 -75.24 81.92
CA LEU A 514 8.34 -76.22 81.42
C LEU A 514 7.74 -77.59 81.05
N ARG A 515 6.78 -78.10 81.83
CA ARG A 515 6.12 -79.39 81.56
C ARG A 515 5.39 -79.42 80.20
N GLN A 516 4.83 -78.30 79.78
CA GLN A 516 4.09 -78.20 78.51
C GLN A 516 5.05 -78.22 77.32
N TYR A 517 6.24 -77.61 77.44
CA TYR A 517 7.28 -77.69 76.41
C TYR A 517 7.83 -79.10 76.25
N VAL A 518 8.07 -79.82 77.36
CA VAL A 518 8.50 -81.22 77.31
C VAL A 518 7.44 -82.09 76.62
N MET A 519 6.16 -81.86 76.91
CA MET A 519 5.06 -82.54 76.22
C MET A 519 5.04 -82.25 74.72
N PHE A 520 5.21 -80.99 74.32
CA PHE A 520 5.28 -80.62 72.89
C PHE A 520 6.48 -81.25 72.19
N ILE A 521 7.66 -81.30 72.82
CA ILE A 521 8.84 -81.96 72.26
C ILE A 521 8.58 -83.46 72.10
N ALA A 522 8.04 -84.12 73.13
CA ALA A 522 7.72 -85.55 73.06
C ALA A 522 6.68 -85.84 71.94
N ALA A 523 5.61 -85.05 71.87
CA ALA A 523 4.61 -85.16 70.82
C ALA A 523 5.21 -84.88 69.43
N ALA A 524 6.10 -83.88 69.30
CA ALA A 524 6.79 -83.58 68.06
C ALA A 524 7.74 -84.70 67.64
N VAL A 525 8.47 -85.33 68.58
CA VAL A 525 9.33 -86.49 68.29
C VAL A 525 8.49 -87.67 67.83
N VAL A 526 7.38 -87.99 68.52
CA VAL A 526 6.47 -89.05 68.09
C VAL A 526 5.89 -88.76 66.71
N CYS A 527 5.42 -87.54 66.48
CA CYS A 527 4.86 -87.12 65.21
C CYS A 527 5.91 -87.17 64.09
N LEU A 528 7.13 -86.68 64.35
CA LEU A 528 8.26 -86.77 63.44
C LEU A 528 8.59 -88.23 63.15
N PHE A 529 8.57 -89.11 64.16
CA PHE A 529 8.80 -90.54 63.97
C PHE A 529 7.72 -91.17 63.09
N VAL A 530 6.45 -90.81 63.31
CA VAL A 530 5.32 -91.26 62.49
C VAL A 530 5.45 -90.76 61.05
N VAL A 531 5.80 -89.48 60.86
CA VAL A 531 6.03 -88.89 59.53
C VAL A 531 7.24 -89.52 58.85
N LEU A 532 8.36 -89.70 59.55
CA LEU A 532 9.53 -90.40 59.03
C LEU A 532 9.20 -91.85 58.66
N PHE A 533 8.39 -92.55 59.46
CA PHE A 533 8.00 -93.93 59.17
C PHE A 533 6.99 -94.05 58.02
N LEU A 534 6.13 -93.03 57.84
CA LEU A 534 5.19 -92.94 56.73
C LEU A 534 5.85 -92.50 55.41
N PHE A 535 6.92 -91.70 55.48
CA PHE A 535 7.51 -91.04 54.31
C PHE A 535 8.96 -91.42 53.99
N LEU A 536 9.68 -92.20 54.83
CA LEU A 536 10.94 -92.82 54.39
C LEU A 536 10.70 -94.18 53.70
N PRO A 537 11.30 -94.40 52.51
CA PRO A 537 11.34 -95.72 51.89
C PRO A 537 12.23 -96.67 52.73
N ARG A 538 11.79 -97.93 52.87
CA ARG A 538 12.45 -98.97 53.69
C ARG A 538 13.85 -99.32 53.22
#